data_AF-A0A5B2Z5M9-F1
#
_entry.id   AF-A0A5B2Z5M9-F1
#
_cell.length_a   1.000
_cell.length_b   1.000
_cell.length_c   1.000
_cell.angle_alpha   90.00
_cell.angle_beta   90.00
_cell.angle_gamma   90.00
#
_symmetry.space_group_name_H-M   'P 1'
#
loop_
_entity.id
_entity.type
_entity.pdbx_description
1 polymer ?
#
loop_
_entity_poly.entity_id
_entity_poly.type
_entity_poly.pdbx_seq_one_letter_code
_entity_poly.pdbx_strand_id
1 'polypeptide(L)' 'MRNTYLLQPYEVGAKNAKSLALVIPSAIVKKYQINPSTGFALKYDESKIVLQFVERNKKTMPDETSFKPESSSIDYQRRH' A
#
# COMPACT_ATOMS: atom_id res chain seq x y z
N MET A 1 -0.73 14.85 21.39
CA MET A 1 -1.61 13.82 20.80
C MET A 1 -1.16 13.54 19.37
N ARG A 2 -1.29 12.30 18.86
CA ARG A 2 -0.96 12.03 17.45
C ARG A 2 -2.17 12.42 16.60
N ASN A 3 -2.01 13.45 15.78
CA ASN A 3 -3.10 14.03 14.98
C ASN A 3 -3.13 13.49 13.54
N THR A 4 -2.59 12.30 13.31
CA THR A 4 -2.46 11.68 12.00
C THR A 4 -3.00 10.26 12.03
N TYR A 5 -3.96 9.96 11.16
CA TYR A 5 -4.55 8.63 10.99
C TYR A 5 -4.34 8.13 9.57
N LEU A 6 -4.02 6.84 9.41
CA LEU A 6 -3.94 6.20 8.09
C LEU A 6 -5.30 5.63 7.72
N LEU A 7 -5.79 5.98 6.54
CA LEU A 7 -7.08 5.55 6.01
C LEU A 7 -6.89 4.86 4.66
N GLN A 8 -7.76 3.89 4.39
CA GLN A 8 -7.95 3.32 3.07
C GLN A 8 -9.43 3.48 2.68
N PRO A 9 -9.72 3.76 1.40
CA PRO A 9 -11.09 3.70 0.90
C PRO A 9 -11.68 2.32 1.19
N TYR A 10 -12.94 2.29 1.61
CA TYR A 10 -13.71 1.08 1.81
C TYR A 10 -15.08 1.21 1.14
N GLU A 11 -15.70 0.09 0.84
CA GLU A 11 -17.04 0.06 0.26
C GLU A 11 -18.09 0.37 1.33
N VAL A 12 -18.89 1.41 1.10
CA VAL A 12 -19.99 1.80 1.99
C VAL A 12 -21.22 0.97 1.62
N GLY A 13 -21.72 0.15 2.56
CA GLY A 13 -22.89 -0.70 2.28
C GLY A 13 -23.00 -1.99 3.10
N ALA A 14 -22.04 -2.31 3.97
CA ALA A 14 -22.18 -3.42 4.91
C ALA A 14 -23.37 -3.15 5.85
N LYS A 15 -24.47 -3.91 5.67
CA LYS A 15 -25.80 -3.76 6.31
C LYS A 15 -25.79 -3.52 7.83
N ASN A 16 -24.70 -3.87 8.52
CA ASN A 16 -24.65 -3.94 9.98
C ASN A 16 -23.69 -2.91 10.62
N ALA A 17 -23.08 -2.01 9.84
CA ALA A 17 -22.12 -1.05 10.38
C ALA A 17 -22.65 0.39 10.30
N LYS A 18 -22.86 1.02 11.46
CA LYS A 18 -22.98 2.49 11.55
C LYS A 18 -21.58 3.06 11.35
N SER A 19 -21.27 3.49 10.14
CA SER A 19 -19.96 4.04 9.79
C SER A 19 -20.08 5.51 9.41
N LEU A 20 -19.13 6.32 9.89
CA LEU A 20 -18.91 7.67 9.36
C LEU A 20 -18.07 7.55 8.09
N ALA A 21 -18.53 8.18 7.01
CA ALA A 21 -17.86 8.15 5.72
C ALA A 21 -17.50 9.56 5.24
N LEU A 22 -16.29 9.69 4.69
CA LEU A 22 -15.87 10.86 3.93
C LEU A 22 -16.04 10.56 2.45
N VAL A 23 -16.96 11.26 1.79
CA VAL A 23 -17.23 11.08 0.36
C VAL A 23 -16.33 12.02 -0.44
N ILE A 24 -15.47 11.43 -1.29
CA ILE A 24 -14.60 12.20 -2.18
C ILE A 24 -15.32 12.44 -3.51
N PRO A 25 -15.43 13.69 -4.00
CA PRO A 25 -16.06 13.97 -5.28
C PRO A 25 -15.40 13.24 -6.44
N SER A 26 -16.20 12.74 -7.38
CA SER A 26 -15.72 11.94 -8.52
C SER A 26 -14.71 12.69 -9.40
N ALA A 27 -14.81 14.02 -9.51
CA ALA A 27 -13.84 14.85 -10.22
C ALA A 27 -12.43 14.78 -9.58
N ILE A 28 -12.36 14.74 -8.25
CA ILE A 28 -11.10 14.60 -7.50
C ILE A 28 -10.55 13.19 -7.67
N VAL A 29 -11.42 12.18 -7.59
CA VAL A 29 -11.05 10.77 -7.83
C VAL A 29 -10.38 10.61 -9.20
N LYS A 30 -10.98 11.17 -10.25
CA LYS A 30 -10.43 11.12 -11.61
C LYS A 30 -9.12 11.92 -11.74
N LYS A 31 -9.09 13.15 -11.20
CA LYS A 31 -7.93 14.04 -11.29
C LYS A 31 -6.67 13.43 -10.67
N TYR A 32 -6.82 12.72 -9.55
CA TYR A 32 -5.71 12.15 -8.79
C TYR A 32 -5.62 10.62 -8.90
N GLN A 33 -6.35 10.00 -9.82
CA GLN A 33 -6.35 8.55 -10.06
C GLN A 33 -6.55 7.72 -8.77
N ILE A 34 -7.44 8.19 -7.88
CA ILE A 34 -7.73 7.53 -6.60
C ILE A 34 -8.39 6.18 -6.89
N ASN A 35 -7.87 5.12 -6.25
CA ASN A 35 -8.43 3.78 -6.32
C ASN A 35 -8.47 3.15 -4.91
N PRO A 36 -9.10 1.98 -4.72
CA PRO A 36 -9.20 1.35 -3.40
C PRO A 36 -7.84 1.02 -2.74
N SER A 37 -6.75 0.94 -3.52
CA SER A 37 -5.39 0.72 -2.99
C SER A 37 -4.68 2.01 -2.57
N THR A 38 -5.24 3.18 -2.88
CA THR A 38 -4.67 4.47 -2.48
C THR A 38 -4.71 4.61 -0.95
N GLY A 39 -3.54 4.81 -0.34
CA GLY A 39 -3.44 5.12 1.08
C GLY A 39 -3.58 6.63 1.32
N PHE A 40 -4.28 6.99 2.39
CA PHE A 40 -4.42 8.38 2.82
C PHE A 40 -3.95 8.58 4.24
N ALA A 41 -3.34 9.73 4.51
CA ALA A 41 -3.10 10.24 5.85
C ALA A 41 -4.12 11.35 6.14
N LEU A 42 -5.03 11.10 7.07
CA LEU A 42 -5.93 12.09 7.63
C LEU A 42 -5.19 12.84 8.74
N LYS A 43 -4.94 14.12 8.52
CA LYS A 43 -4.41 15.04 9.51
C LYS A 43 -5.52 15.96 9.97
N TYR A 44 -5.61 16.25 11.26
CA TYR A 44 -6.54 17.24 11.75
C TYR A 44 -5.85 18.19 12.73
N ASP A 45 -6.20 19.46 12.65
CA ASP A 45 -5.89 20.48 13.64
C ASP A 45 -7.17 21.22 14.04
N GLU A 46 -7.08 22.24 14.90
CA GLU A 46 -8.23 22.99 15.38
C GLU A 46 -9.00 23.72 14.27
N SER A 47 -8.36 23.95 13.12
CA SER A 47 -8.89 24.75 12.02
C SER A 47 -9.33 23.95 10.81
N LYS A 48 -8.78 22.76 10.59
CA LYS A 48 -9.02 21.99 9.36
C LYS A 48 -8.73 20.50 9.48
N ILE A 49 -9.36 19.76 8.57
CA ILE A 49 -9.08 18.37 8.27
C ILE A 49 -8.40 18.31 6.89
N VAL A 50 -7.27 17.63 6.81
CA VAL A 50 -6.46 17.48 5.59
C VAL A 50 -6.32 16.00 5.27
N LEU A 51 -6.67 15.63 4.04
CA LEU A 51 -6.42 14.28 3.51
C LEU A 51 -5.21 14.34 2.56
N GLN A 52 -4.12 13.67 2.92
CA GLN A 52 -2.88 13.63 2.14
C GLN A 52 -2.64 12.25 1.55
N PHE A 53 -2.17 12.17 0.30
CA PHE A 53 -1.76 10.92 -0.31
C PHE A 53 -0.55 10.33 0.41
N VAL A 54 -0.57 9.02 0.64
CA VAL A 54 0.60 8.27 1.08
C VAL A 54 1.16 7.57 -0.14
N GLU A 55 2.26 8.08 -0.66
CA GLU A 55 3.04 7.36 -1.66
C GLU A 55 3.59 6.10 -1.00
N ARG A 56 3.14 4.93 -1.47
CA ARG A 56 3.88 3.70 -1.21
C ARG A 56 5.18 3.84 -1.99
N ASN A 57 6.27 4.16 -1.29
CA ASN A 57 7.60 3.89 -1.79
C ASN A 57 7.59 2.42 -2.23
N LYS A 58 7.50 2.17 -3.53
CA LYS A 58 7.93 0.90 -4.08
C LYS A 58 9.40 0.84 -3.72
N LYS A 59 9.75 0.13 -2.64
CA LYS A 59 11.02 -0.57 -2.65
C LYS A 59 10.93 -1.43 -3.89
N THR A 60 11.53 -0.97 -4.98
CA THR A 60 12.07 -1.86 -6.00
C THR A 60 12.79 -2.94 -5.20
N MET A 61 12.19 -4.12 -5.15
CA MET A 61 13.02 -5.30 -4.99
C MET A 61 14.06 -5.15 -6.12
N PRO A 62 15.37 -5.20 -5.83
CA PRO A 62 16.32 -5.37 -6.91
C PRO A 62 15.82 -6.57 -7.71
N ASP A 63 15.75 -6.41 -9.03
CA ASP A 63 15.50 -7.51 -9.96
C ASP A 63 16.18 -8.75 -9.39
N GLU A 64 15.43 -9.84 -9.26
CA GLU A 64 16.02 -11.16 -9.05
C GLU A 64 16.90 -11.43 -10.27
N THR A 65 18.14 -10.93 -10.25
CA THR A 65 19.22 -11.46 -11.05
C THR A 65 19.24 -12.94 -10.71
N SER A 66 18.85 -13.73 -11.70
CA SER A 66 18.80 -15.18 -11.64
C SER A 66 19.99 -15.69 -10.84
N PHE A 67 19.73 -16.28 -9.67
CA PHE A 67 20.70 -17.18 -9.07
C PHE A 67 20.78 -18.38 -10.02
N LYS A 68 21.73 -18.33 -10.96
CA LYS A 68 22.24 -19.53 -11.59
C LYS A 68 22.97 -20.29 -10.48
N PRO A 69 22.54 -21.49 -10.09
CA PRO A 69 23.41 -22.33 -9.30
C PRO A 69 24.64 -22.63 -10.17
N GLU A 70 25.81 -22.18 -9.74
CA GLU A 70 27.05 -22.72 -10.28
C GLU A 70 27.03 -24.21 -10.00
N SER A 71 26.90 -25.00 -11.06
CA SER A 71 27.11 -26.43 -11.04
C SER A 71 28.59 -26.69 -10.73
N SER A 72 28.95 -26.64 -9.45
CA SER A 72 30.19 -27.25 -8.97
C SER A 72 29.95 -28.76 -9.00
N SER A 73 30.58 -29.40 -9.99
CA SER A 73 30.68 -30.86 -10.09
C SER A 73 31.32 -31.39 -8.81
N ILE A 74 30.50 -31.95 -7.92
CA ILE A 74 30.99 -32.71 -6.78
C ILE A 74 31.39 -34.08 -7.32
N ASP A 75 32.69 -34.29 -7.48
CA ASP A 75 33.29 -35.59 -7.75
C ASP A 75 32.91 -36.57 -6.62
N TYR A 76 31.93 -37.42 -6.90
CA TYR A 76 31.68 -38.61 -6.08
C TYR A 76 32.79 -39.62 -6.34
N GLN A 77 33.85 -39.58 -5.53
CA GLN A 77 34.74 -40.72 -5.40
C GLN A 77 33.95 -41.91 -4.83
N ARG A 78 33.66 -42.89 -5.71
CA ARG A 78 33.25 -44.24 -5.29
C ARG A 78 34.34 -44.81 -4.39
N ARG A 79 33.99 -45.08 -3.13
CA ARG A 79 34.63 -46.13 -2.35
C ARG A 79 33.65 -47.27 -2.15
N HIS A 80 34.18 -48.47 -2.37
CA HIS A 80 33.62 -49.81 -2.20
C HIS A 80 32.79 -50.32 -3.37
#